data_AF-A0A0J7NXK2-F1
#
_entry.id   AF-A0A0J7NXK2-F1
#
_cell.length_a   1.000
_cell.length_b   1.000
_cell.length_c   1.000
_cell.angle_alpha   90.00
_cell.angle_beta   90.00
_cell.angle_gamma   90.00
#
_symmetry.space_group_name_H-M   'P 1'
#
loop_
_entity.id
_entity.type
_entity.pdbx_description
1 polymer ?
#
loop_
_entity_poly.entity_id
_entity_poly.type
_entity_poly.pdbx_seq_one_letter_code
_entity_poly.pdbx_strand_id
1 'polypeptide(L)'
;MVVDMALRDIVEASLYGLVLIVDFEHATLRHISQMRLSVLMNVVHAWQGCYPIRIQLLNGINMPEYAKLIVTIVRYFLSNKLKERAHIYSRNMTHDCFKDMPTNILPVEYGGSDGTIQELTVPVARKNKHVDFV
;
A
#
# COMPACT_ATOMS: atom_id res chain seq x y z
N MET A 1 -9.08 -10.68 -5.38
CA MET A 1 -8.36 -9.39 -5.28
C MET A 1 -6.85 -9.68 -5.19
N VAL A 2 -5.95 -8.74 -5.56
CA VAL A 2 -4.48 -8.97 -5.52
C VAL A 2 -3.99 -9.43 -4.13
N VAL A 3 -4.61 -8.91 -3.07
CA VAL A 3 -4.34 -9.33 -1.68
C VAL A 3 -4.69 -10.80 -1.44
N ASP A 4 -5.80 -11.31 -1.99
CA ASP A 4 -6.18 -12.72 -1.85
C ASP A 4 -5.20 -13.64 -2.59
N MET A 5 -4.68 -13.19 -3.74
CA MET A 5 -3.66 -13.92 -4.50
C MET A 5 -2.34 -13.95 -3.73
N ALA A 6 -1.92 -12.80 -3.18
CA ALA A 6 -0.73 -12.73 -2.33
C ALA A 6 -0.86 -13.64 -1.10
N LEU A 7 -2.05 -13.70 -0.50
CA LEU A 7 -2.33 -14.59 0.62
C LEU A 7 -2.24 -16.08 0.29
N ARG A 8 -2.63 -16.47 -0.93
CA ARG A 8 -2.61 -17.87 -1.37
C ARG A 8 -1.23 -18.30 -1.85
N ASP A 9 -0.56 -17.44 -2.61
CA ASP A 9 0.68 -17.77 -3.30
C ASP A 9 1.93 -17.51 -2.44
N ILE A 10 1.83 -16.66 -1.41
CA ILE A 10 2.97 -16.19 -0.62
C ILE A 10 2.75 -16.56 0.85
N VAL A 11 3.10 -17.79 1.19
CA VAL A 11 3.00 -18.31 2.57
C VAL A 11 3.84 -17.45 3.53
N GLU A 12 4.96 -16.92 3.05
CA GLU A 12 5.85 -16.02 3.79
C GLU A 12 5.13 -14.74 4.22
N ALA A 13 4.20 -14.22 3.42
CA ALA A 13 3.43 -13.03 3.76
C ALA A 13 2.45 -13.28 4.92
N SER A 14 1.98 -14.52 5.08
CA SER A 14 1.16 -14.93 6.23
C SER A 14 2.01 -15.12 7.49
N LEU A 15 3.21 -15.68 7.35
CA LEU A 15 4.12 -15.96 8.47
C LEU A 15 4.83 -14.71 9.00
N TYR A 16 5.46 -13.95 8.12
CA TYR A 16 6.25 -12.77 8.48
C TYR A 16 5.37 -11.52 8.51
N GLY A 17 4.27 -11.48 7.76
CA GLY A 17 3.45 -10.29 7.59
C GLY A 17 3.86 -9.48 6.36
N LEU A 18 3.23 -8.32 6.20
CA LEU A 18 3.32 -7.55 4.97
C LEU A 18 3.61 -6.05 5.23
N VAL A 19 4.47 -5.48 4.39
CA VAL A 19 4.78 -4.05 4.33
C VAL A 19 4.09 -3.46 3.11
N LEU A 20 3.34 -2.38 3.29
CA LEU A 20 2.62 -1.68 2.22
C LEU A 20 3.25 -0.34 1.95
N ILE A 21 3.50 -0.05 0.68
CA ILE A 21 3.91 1.27 0.22
C ILE A 21 2.87 1.71 -0.80
N VAL A 22 2.23 2.85 -0.54
CA VAL A 22 1.21 3.43 -1.40
C VAL A 22 1.73 4.76 -1.93
N ASP A 23 1.91 4.81 -3.25
CA ASP A 23 2.41 6.00 -3.93
C ASP A 23 1.26 6.92 -4.37
N PHE A 24 1.31 8.18 -3.91
CA PHE A 24 0.34 9.22 -4.23
C PHE A 24 0.86 10.26 -5.22
N GLU A 25 1.99 10.04 -5.91
CA GLU A 25 2.61 11.02 -6.80
C GLU A 25 1.68 11.57 -7.88
N HIS A 26 0.83 10.71 -8.44
CA HIS A 26 -0.16 11.04 -9.47
C HIS A 26 -1.59 11.11 -8.95
N ALA A 27 -1.77 11.17 -7.62
CA ALA A 27 -3.07 11.47 -7.05
C ALA A 27 -3.53 12.87 -7.53
N THR A 28 -4.81 13.00 -7.84
CA THR A 28 -5.41 14.27 -8.27
C THR A 28 -6.61 14.59 -7.40
N LEU A 29 -7.04 15.86 -7.41
CA LEU A 29 -8.29 16.26 -6.73
C LEU A 29 -9.50 15.50 -7.26
N ARG A 30 -9.49 15.06 -8.53
CA ARG A 30 -10.54 14.22 -9.10
C ARG A 30 -10.57 12.83 -8.48
N HIS A 31 -9.41 12.21 -8.24
CA HIS A 31 -9.33 10.93 -7.53
C HIS A 31 -9.86 11.08 -6.11
N ILE A 32 -9.51 12.18 -5.44
CA ILE A 32 -9.97 12.49 -4.09
C ILE A 32 -11.48 12.73 -4.02
N SER A 33 -12.06 13.50 -4.94
CA SER A 33 -13.50 13.77 -4.95
C SER A 33 -14.33 12.50 -5.22
N GLN A 34 -13.75 11.51 -5.88
CA GLN A 34 -14.36 10.20 -6.09
C GLN A 34 -14.26 9.28 -4.87
N MET A 35 -13.34 9.54 -3.93
CA MET A 35 -13.19 8.73 -2.72
C MET A 35 -14.35 9.01 -1.75
N ARG A 36 -15.32 8.10 -1.73
CA ARG A 36 -16.40 8.12 -0.75
C ARG A 36 -15.88 7.64 0.60
N LEU A 37 -16.22 8.35 1.68
CA LEU A 37 -15.83 7.99 3.04
C LEU A 37 -16.26 6.57 3.43
N SER A 38 -17.45 6.13 3.02
CA SER A 38 -17.93 4.76 3.27
C SER A 38 -17.02 3.68 2.67
N VAL A 39 -16.46 3.93 1.49
CA VAL A 39 -15.52 3.01 0.84
C VAL A 39 -14.22 2.96 1.62
N LEU A 40 -13.69 4.11 2.05
CA LEU A 40 -12.48 4.16 2.87
C LEU A 40 -12.66 3.43 4.21
N MET A 41 -13.81 3.58 4.86
CA MET A 41 -14.12 2.85 6.09
C MET A 41 -14.18 1.33 5.86
N ASN A 42 -14.81 0.89 4.78
CA ASN A 42 -14.86 -0.53 4.42
C ASN A 42 -13.46 -1.10 4.16
N VAL A 43 -12.60 -0.34 3.48
CA VAL A 43 -11.21 -0.72 3.25
C VAL A 43 -10.49 -0.87 4.59
N VAL A 44 -10.54 0.14 5.46
CA VAL A 44 -9.92 0.10 6.79
C VAL A 44 -10.41 -1.10 7.61
N HIS A 45 -11.72 -1.36 7.60
CA HIS A 45 -12.30 -2.52 8.27
C HIS A 45 -11.77 -3.85 7.70
N ALA A 46 -11.67 -3.97 6.37
CA ALA A 46 -11.12 -5.15 5.73
C ALA A 46 -9.66 -5.43 6.15
N TRP A 47 -8.83 -4.38 6.19
CA TRP A 47 -7.43 -4.47 6.61
C TRP A 47 -7.24 -4.85 8.08
N GLN A 48 -8.21 -4.51 8.95
CA GLN A 48 -8.09 -4.70 10.40
C GLN A 48 -8.72 -5.98 10.92
N GLY A 49 -9.77 -6.46 10.27
CA GLY A 49 -10.61 -7.52 10.82
C GLY A 49 -10.96 -8.65 9.86
N CYS A 50 -10.75 -8.47 8.55
CA CYS A 50 -11.20 -9.48 7.56
C CYS A 50 -10.06 -10.33 7.00
N TYR A 51 -8.84 -9.79 6.90
CA TYR A 51 -7.71 -10.52 6.36
C TYR A 51 -6.84 -11.16 7.44
N PRO A 52 -6.48 -12.46 7.33
CA PRO A 52 -5.55 -13.12 8.26
C PRO A 52 -4.09 -12.75 7.94
N ILE A 53 -3.81 -11.45 7.73
CA ILE A 53 -2.48 -10.92 7.47
C ILE A 53 -2.10 -9.93 8.56
N ARG A 54 -0.87 -10.04 9.05
CA ARG A 54 -0.28 -9.02 9.90
C ARG A 54 0.35 -7.92 9.04
N ILE A 55 -0.26 -6.73 9.03
CA ILE A 55 0.39 -5.53 8.47
C ILE A 55 1.52 -5.12 9.40
N GLN A 56 2.77 -5.20 8.95
CA GLN A 56 3.92 -4.74 9.73
C GLN A 56 4.10 -3.23 9.63
N LEU A 57 3.92 -2.67 8.44
CA LEU A 57 4.18 -1.27 8.14
C LEU A 57 3.27 -0.81 7.00
N LEU A 58 2.76 0.41 7.08
CA LEU A 58 1.94 1.05 6.05
C LEU A 58 2.50 2.44 5.75
N ASN A 59 3.17 2.61 4.63
CA ASN A 59 3.79 3.86 4.22
C ASN A 59 3.02 4.48 3.06
N GLY A 60 2.52 5.71 3.26
CA GLY A 60 2.02 6.54 2.17
C GLY A 60 3.10 7.52 1.74
N ILE A 61 3.58 7.43 0.51
CA ILE A 61 4.63 8.31 -0.02
C ILE A 61 4.06 9.31 -1.02
N ASN A 62 4.81 10.38 -1.29
CA ASN A 62 4.41 11.43 -2.22
C ASN A 62 3.03 12.05 -1.89
N MET A 63 2.65 12.08 -0.61
CA MET A 63 1.33 12.53 -0.18
C MET A 63 1.15 14.02 -0.50
N PRO A 64 0.12 14.39 -1.29
CA PRO A 64 -0.14 15.79 -1.58
C PRO A 64 -0.77 16.51 -0.38
N GLU A 65 -0.44 17.79 -0.23
CA GLU A 65 -0.94 18.69 0.82
C GLU A 65 -2.47 18.66 0.96
N TYR A 66 -3.18 18.63 -0.17
CA TYR A 66 -4.65 18.65 -0.20
C TYR A 66 -5.30 17.33 0.27
N ALA A 67 -4.56 16.23 0.39
CA ALA A 67 -5.06 14.95 0.89
C ALA A 67 -5.02 14.83 2.43
N LYS A 68 -4.47 15.83 3.14
CA LYS A 68 -4.37 15.86 4.61
C LYS A 68 -5.71 15.58 5.32
N LEU A 69 -6.81 16.12 4.80
CA LEU A 69 -8.14 15.89 5.38
C LEU A 69 -8.55 14.42 5.33
N ILE A 70 -8.38 13.77 4.17
CA ILE A 70 -8.73 12.35 3.99
C ILE A 70 -7.86 11.48 4.88
N VAL A 71 -6.55 11.74 4.90
CA VAL A 71 -5.60 11.07 5.78
C VAL A 71 -6.03 11.15 7.24
N THR A 72 -6.45 12.33 7.70
CA THR A 72 -6.90 12.55 9.08
C THR A 72 -8.14 11.71 9.39
N ILE A 73 -9.11 11.68 8.47
CA ILE A 73 -10.32 10.87 8.60
C ILE A 73 -9.95 9.37 8.65
N VAL A 74 -9.16 8.87 7.70
CA VAL A 74 -8.72 7.46 7.67
C VAL A 74 -7.99 7.10 8.97
N ARG A 75 -7.06 7.95 9.43
CA ARG A 75 -6.31 7.75 10.67
C ARG A 75 -7.20 7.73 11.90
N TYR A 76 -8.35 8.40 11.90
CA TYR A 76 -9.33 8.29 12.98
C TYR A 76 -9.89 6.87 13.11
N PHE A 77 -10.24 6.24 11.97
CA PHE A 77 -10.81 4.88 11.91
C PHE A 77 -9.79 3.76 12.12
N LEU A 78 -8.50 4.02 11.95
CA LEU A 78 -7.47 3.03 12.27
C LEU A 78 -7.48 2.67 13.76
N SER A 79 -7.10 1.44 14.09
CA SER A 79 -6.83 0.99 15.46
C SER A 79 -5.50 1.53 15.91
N ASN A 80 -5.28 1.67 17.22
CA ASN A 80 -4.00 2.15 17.76
C ASN A 80 -2.80 1.39 17.18
N LYS A 81 -2.89 0.06 17.09
CA LYS A 81 -1.85 -0.80 16.48
C LYS A 81 -1.50 -0.44 15.03
N LEU A 82 -2.48 -0.03 14.22
CA LEU A 82 -2.24 0.39 12.84
C LEU A 82 -1.82 1.86 12.75
N LYS A 83 -2.31 2.73 13.65
CA LYS A 83 -1.86 4.13 13.71
C LYS A 83 -0.37 4.25 14.01
N GLU A 84 0.15 3.33 14.83
CA GLU A 84 1.59 3.24 15.16
C GLU A 84 2.43 2.73 13.99
N ARG A 85 1.84 1.92 13.09
CA ARG A 85 2.51 1.34 11.92
C ARG A 85 2.32 2.15 10.63
N ALA A 86 1.45 3.16 10.66
CA ALA A 86 1.10 3.98 9.51
C ALA A 86 1.95 5.24 9.48
N HIS A 87 2.82 5.37 8.47
CA HIS A 87 3.66 6.54 8.24
C HIS A 87 3.27 7.21 6.93
N ILE A 88 3.34 8.54 6.92
CA ILE A 88 2.94 9.36 5.78
C ILE A 88 4.06 10.33 5.50
N TYR A 89 4.54 10.27 4.27
CA TYR A 89 5.66 11.05 3.77
C TYR A 89 5.12 12.03 2.73
N SER A 90 5.44 13.31 2.94
CA SER A 90 5.28 14.31 1.88
C SER A 90 6.25 14.02 0.73
N ARG A 91 6.01 14.62 -0.44
CA ARG A 91 6.89 14.46 -1.62
C ARG A 91 8.39 14.66 -1.30
N ASN A 92 8.71 15.63 -0.44
CA ASN A 92 10.10 15.94 -0.10
C ASN A 92 10.71 14.94 0.91
N MET A 93 9.88 14.19 1.62
CA MET A 93 10.28 13.21 2.64
C MET A 93 10.18 11.76 2.17
N THR A 94 9.77 11.52 0.91
CA THR A 94 9.63 10.17 0.35
C THR A 94 10.91 9.34 0.50
N HIS A 95 12.09 9.96 0.36
CA HIS A 95 13.38 9.29 0.53
C HIS A 95 13.56 8.67 1.94
N ASP A 96 12.96 9.26 2.98
CA ASP A 96 13.04 8.74 4.35
C ASP A 96 12.34 7.39 4.51
N CYS A 97 11.32 7.10 3.69
CA CYS A 97 10.61 5.82 3.68
C CYS A 97 11.52 4.65 3.32
N PHE A 98 12.56 4.90 2.52
CA PHE A 98 13.37 3.85 1.88
C PHE A 98 14.77 3.70 2.47
N LYS A 99 15.19 4.58 3.39
CA LYS A 99 16.57 4.60 3.95
C LYS A 99 17.01 3.27 4.57
N ASP A 100 16.10 2.60 5.26
CA ASP A 100 16.38 1.35 5.97
C ASP A 100 16.03 0.11 5.15
N MET A 101 15.52 0.29 3.93
CA MET A 101 15.07 -0.80 3.06
C MET A 101 16.22 -1.21 2.13
N PRO A 102 16.51 -2.51 1.99
CA PRO A 102 17.64 -2.93 1.19
C PRO A 102 17.38 -2.63 -0.30
N THR A 103 18.40 -2.10 -0.99
CA THR A 103 18.25 -1.59 -2.36
C THR A 103 17.95 -2.68 -3.38
N ASN A 104 18.30 -3.92 -3.09
CA ASN A 104 18.10 -5.07 -3.97
C ASN A 104 16.65 -5.57 -4.07
N ILE A 105 15.73 -5.02 -3.28
CA ILE A 105 14.28 -5.32 -3.36
C ILE A 105 13.46 -4.09 -3.78
N LEU A 106 14.13 -2.95 -3.96
CA LEU A 106 13.49 -1.71 -4.34
C LEU A 106 13.52 -1.56 -5.87
N PRO A 107 12.41 -1.13 -6.49
CA PRO A 107 12.41 -0.72 -7.89
C PRO A 107 13.42 0.40 -8.14
N VAL A 108 13.93 0.47 -9.37
CA VAL A 108 14.90 1.49 -9.82
C VAL A 108 14.35 2.91 -9.62
N GLU A 109 13.05 3.09 -9.82
CA GLU A 109 12.34 4.38 -9.66
C GLU A 109 12.40 4.91 -8.22
N TYR A 110 12.57 4.04 -7.22
CA TYR A 110 12.72 4.42 -5.81
C TYR A 110 14.18 4.37 -5.32
N GLY A 111 15.15 4.25 -6.24
CA GLY A 111 16.57 4.21 -5.93
C GLY A 111 17.13 2.82 -5.60
N GLY A 112 16.41 1.77 -5.95
CA GLY A 112 16.87 0.39 -5.82
C GLY A 112 17.47 -0.19 -7.09
N SER A 113 17.62 -1.51 -7.11
CA SER A 113 18.18 -2.28 -8.23
C SER A 113 17.29 -3.46 -8.67
N ASP A 114 16.09 -3.62 -8.11
CA ASP A 114 15.18 -4.74 -8.38
C ASP A 114 14.32 -4.50 -9.63
N GLY A 115 14.97 -4.19 -10.75
CA GLY A 115 14.28 -3.88 -12.00
C GLY A 115 13.34 -2.65 -11.91
N THR A 116 12.56 -2.44 -12.96
CA THR A 116 11.60 -1.33 -13.05
C THR A 116 10.23 -1.74 -12.48
N ILE A 117 9.43 -0.76 -12.02
CA ILE A 117 8.04 -1.00 -11.58
C ILE A 117 7.25 -1.73 -12.68
N GLN A 118 7.49 -1.40 -13.95
CA GLN A 118 6.82 -2.04 -15.08
C GLN A 118 7.16 -3.53 -15.16
N GLU A 119 8.44 -3.88 -15.05
CA GLU A 119 8.90 -5.27 -15.08
C GLU A 119 8.35 -6.08 -13.90
N LEU A 120 8.30 -5.48 -12.70
CA LEU A 120 7.76 -6.13 -11.50
C LEU A 120 6.23 -6.30 -11.56
N THR A 121 5.52 -5.43 -12.29
CA THR A 121 4.05 -5.50 -12.41
C THR A 121 3.58 -6.56 -13.41
N VAL A 122 4.37 -6.82 -14.46
CA VAL A 122 4.01 -7.76 -15.54
C VAL A 122 3.73 -9.20 -15.04
N PRO A 123 4.55 -9.81 -14.17
CA PRO A 123 4.28 -11.12 -13.57
C PRO A 123 2.96 -11.16 -12.79
N VAL A 124 2.65 -10.11 -12.03
CA VAL A 124 1.41 -10.00 -11.25
C VAL A 124 0.20 -9.92 -12.19
N ALA A 125 0.30 -9.14 -13.27
CA ALA A 125 -0.76 -9.01 -14.26
C ALA A 125 -1.01 -10.32 -15.04
N ARG A 126 0.03 -11.13 -15.29
CA ARG A 126 -0.10 -12.44 -15.94
C ARG A 126 -0.80 -13.47 -15.06
N LYS A 127 -0.50 -13.50 -13.76
CA LYS A 127 -1.21 -14.37 -12.80
C LYS A 127 -2.69 -14.00 -12.69
N ASN A 128 -3.02 -12.71 -12.81
CA ASN A 128 -4.40 -12.21 -12.75
C ASN A 128 -5.28 -12.68 -13.93
N LYS A 129 -4.70 -13.14 -15.05
CA LYS A 129 -5.45 -13.66 -16.21
C LYS A 129 -5.88 -15.12 -16.10
N HIS A 130 -5.41 -15.85 -15.08
CA HIS A 130 -5.78 -17.26 -14.86
C HIS A 130 -6.86 -17.44 -13.78
N VAL A 131 -7.46 -16.36 -13.30
CA VAL A 131 -8.57 -16.41 -12.35
C VAL A 131 -9.87 -16.12 -13.10
N ASP A 132 -10.30 -17.10 -13.90
CA ASP A 132 -11.69 -17.18 -14.32
C ASP A 132 -12.51 -17.53 -13.07
N PHE A 133 -13.24 -16.55 -12.55
CA PHE A 133 -14.20 -16.75 -11.47
C PHE A 133 -15.43 -17.45 -12.07
N VAL A 134 -15.59 -18.73 -11.72
CA VAL A 134 -16.90 -19.41 -11.68
C VAL A 134 -17.63 -19.00 -10.42
#